data_AF-A0A3D3BMW7-F1
#
_entry.id   AF-A0A3D3BMW7-F1
#
_cell.length_a   1.000
_cell.length_b   1.000
_cell.length_c   1.000
_cell.angle_alpha   90.00
_cell.angle_beta   90.00
_cell.angle_gamma   90.00
#
_symmetry.space_group_name_H-M   'P 1'
#
loop_
_entity.id
_entity.type
_entity.pdbx_description
1 polymer ?
#
loop_
_entity_poly.entity_id
_entity_poly.type
_entity_poly.pdbx_seq_one_letter_code
_entity_poly.pdbx_strand_id
1 'polypeptide(L)'
;ESMHVNFGVDVINQVKNENPQLWTQEFQAKMTQMILEGLALEIEYARDTMPRGVLGMNAQMMEEYLKFITNRRLTQIGLSEQFPGVENPFPWM
;
A
#
# COMPACT_ATOMS: atom_id res chain seq x y z
N GLU A 1 -12.97 -1.91 8.37
CA GLU A 1 -11.69 -1.42 7.83
C GLU A 1 -11.77 -0.19 6.90
N SER A 2 -12.60 -0.16 5.85
CA SER A 2 -12.55 0.95 4.86
C SER A 2 -12.68 2.36 5.46
N MET A 3 -13.57 2.56 6.43
CA MET A 3 -13.72 3.85 7.11
C MET A 3 -12.51 4.22 7.97
N HIS A 4 -11.85 3.25 8.61
CA HIS A 4 -10.67 3.50 9.42
C HIS A 4 -9.49 3.95 8.54
N VAL A 5 -9.30 3.30 7.39
CA VAL A 5 -8.25 3.66 6.44
C VAL A 5 -8.49 5.06 5.88
N ASN A 6 -9.72 5.35 5.44
CA ASN A 6 -10.06 6.68 4.91
C ASN A 6 -9.83 7.77 5.95
N PHE A 7 -10.32 7.56 7.18
CA PHE A 7 -10.08 8.48 8.28
C PHE A 7 -8.57 8.68 8.55
N GLY A 8 -7.77 7.62 8.55
CA GLY A 8 -6.32 7.73 8.73
C GLY A 8 -5.62 8.51 7.62
N VAL A 9 -6.03 8.31 6.36
CA VAL A 9 -5.55 9.09 5.21
C VAL A 9 -5.89 10.58 5.38
N ASP A 10 -7.14 10.88 5.77
CA ASP A 10 -7.59 12.25 5.99
C ASP A 10 -6.81 12.92 7.13
N VAL A 11 -6.55 12.21 8.22
CA VAL A 11 -5.72 12.69 9.33
C VAL A 11 -4.30 13.00 8.87
N ILE A 12 -3.66 12.10 8.12
CA ILE A 12 -2.29 12.33 7.60
C ILE A 12 -2.28 13.59 6.73
N ASN A 13 -3.24 13.72 5.81
CA ASN A 13 -3.31 14.87 4.91
C ASN A 13 -3.62 16.17 5.65
N GLN A 14 -4.49 16.14 6.66
CA GLN A 14 -4.79 17.31 7.48
C GLN A 14 -3.56 17.77 8.28
N VAL A 15 -2.83 16.84 8.91
CA VAL A 15 -1.59 17.15 9.64
C VAL A 15 -0.55 17.77 8.71
N LYS A 16 -0.39 17.23 7.49
CA LYS A 16 0.51 17.80 6.47
C LYS A 16 0.11 19.22 6.08
N ASN A 17 -1.18 19.47 5.88
CA ASN A 17 -1.69 20.78 5.48
C ASN A 17 -1.47 21.83 6.58
N GLU A 18 -1.68 21.44 7.83
CA GLU A 18 -1.46 22.30 9.00
C GLU A 18 0.04 22.50 9.32
N ASN A 19 0.89 21.55 8.92
CA ASN A 19 2.32 21.51 9.26
C ASN A 19 3.19 21.15 8.04
N PRO A 20 3.23 22.00 6.98
CA PRO A 20 3.93 21.69 5.74
C PRO A 20 5.44 21.43 5.93
N GLN A 21 6.05 22.04 6.96
CA GLN A 21 7.45 21.84 7.32
C GLN A 21 7.79 20.40 7.76
N LEU A 22 6.81 19.62 8.20
CA LEU A 22 7.02 18.22 8.59
C LEU A 22 7.12 17.30 7.36
N TRP A 23 6.51 17.67 6.24
CA TRP A 23 6.41 16.83 5.04
C TRP A 23 7.60 17.02 4.09
N THR A 24 8.81 16.95 4.65
CA THR A 24 10.06 17.09 3.90
C THR A 24 10.28 15.92 2.94
N GLN A 25 11.16 16.09 1.95
CA GLN A 25 11.52 15.00 1.02
C GLN A 25 12.12 13.78 1.75
N GLU A 26 12.93 14.01 2.79
CA GLU A 26 13.50 12.95 3.62
C GLU A 26 12.40 12.16 4.34
N PHE A 27 11.42 12.87 4.93
CA PHE A 27 10.33 12.21 5.63
C PHE A 27 9.42 11.45 4.66
N GLN A 28 9.14 12.01 3.48
CA GLN A 28 8.43 11.32 2.40
C GLN A 28 9.13 10.02 2.00
N ALA A 29 10.44 10.05 1.77
CA ALA A 29 11.22 8.86 1.45
C ALA A 29 11.13 7.80 2.56
N LYS A 30 11.22 8.22 3.83
CA LYS A 30 11.05 7.34 4.99
C LYS A 30 9.66 6.69 5.02
N MET A 31 8.59 7.45 4.77
CA MET A 31 7.22 6.91 4.75
C MET A 31 7.01 5.93 3.59
N THR A 32 7.52 6.25 2.40
CA THR A 32 7.52 5.33 1.26
C THR A 32 8.21 4.02 1.62
N GLN A 33 9.42 4.09 2.19
CA GLN A 33 10.19 2.91 2.59
C GLN A 33 9.46 2.06 3.63
N MET A 34 8.85 2.68 4.65
CA MET A 34 8.05 1.95 5.65
C MET A 34 6.88 1.18 5.03
N ILE A 35 6.19 1.79 4.05
CA ILE A 35 5.08 1.12 3.36
C ILE A 35 5.60 -0.04 2.49
N LEU A 36 6.74 0.13 1.81
CA LEU A 36 7.38 -0.93 1.02
C LEU A 36 7.86 -2.10 1.88
N GLU A 37 8.35 -1.83 3.09
CA GLU A 37 8.69 -2.87 4.07
C GLU A 37 7.45 -3.66 4.51
N GLY A 38 6.35 -2.96 4.80
CA GLY A 38 5.06 -3.60 5.10
C GLY A 38 4.58 -4.49 3.96
N LEU A 39 4.71 -4.04 2.70
CA LEU A 39 4.40 -4.84 1.52
C LEU A 39 5.27 -6.10 1.44
N ALA A 40 6.58 -5.99 1.67
CA ALA A 40 7.49 -7.14 1.62
C ALA A 40 7.10 -8.21 2.65
N LEU A 41 6.82 -7.79 3.89
CA LEU A 41 6.36 -8.68 4.95
C LEU A 41 5.05 -9.37 4.59
N GLU A 42 4.10 -8.64 4.01
CA GLU A 42 2.81 -9.21 3.63
C GLU A 42 2.93 -10.19 2.44
N ILE A 43 3.86 -9.94 1.51
CA ILE A 43 4.17 -10.89 0.42
C ILE A 43 4.77 -12.18 1.00
N GLU A 44 5.68 -12.09 1.95
CA GLU A 44 6.25 -13.27 2.63
C GLU A 44 5.15 -14.06 3.36
N TYR A 45 4.29 -13.36 4.09
CA TYR A 45 3.13 -13.97 4.74
C TYR A 45 2.18 -14.65 3.74
N ALA A 46 1.87 -14.00 2.61
CA ALA A 46 1.02 -14.57 1.57
C ALA A 46 1.63 -15.85 0.96
N ARG A 47 2.95 -15.88 0.75
CA ARG A 47 3.66 -17.07 0.23
C ARG A 47 3.62 -18.23 1.21
N ASP A 48 3.83 -17.96 2.50
CA ASP A 48 3.83 -18.99 3.54
C ASP A 48 2.42 -19.56 3.82
N THR A 49 1.40 -18.71 3.75
CA THR A 49 0.00 -19.12 3.96
C THR A 49 -0.64 -19.81 2.75
N MET A 50 -0.14 -19.57 1.53
CA MET A 50 -0.68 -20.13 0.29
C MET A 50 0.37 -20.90 -0.54
N PRO A 51 1.04 -21.94 0.01
CA PRO A 51 2.13 -22.64 -0.67
C PRO A 51 1.70 -23.37 -1.95
N ARG A 52 0.39 -23.68 -2.09
CA ARG A 52 -0.20 -24.31 -3.29
C ARG A 52 -1.31 -23.48 -3.93
N GLY A 53 -1.55 -22.26 -3.43
CA GLY A 53 -2.74 -21.46 -3.77
C GLY A 53 -4.06 -22.11 -3.33
N VAL A 54 -5.15 -21.40 -3.59
CA VAL A 54 -6.54 -21.85 -3.46
C VAL A 54 -7.27 -21.59 -4.78
N LEU A 55 -8.44 -22.18 -4.99
CA LEU A 55 -9.18 -21.98 -6.24
C LEU A 55 -9.50 -20.48 -6.43
N GLY A 56 -8.97 -19.88 -7.50
CA GLY A 56 -9.18 -18.47 -7.84
C GLY A 56 -8.23 -17.47 -7.16
N MET A 57 -7.25 -17.93 -6.35
CA MET A 57 -6.27 -17.05 -5.70
C MET A 57 -4.97 -17.81 -5.40
N ASN A 58 -3.83 -17.22 -5.75
CA ASN A 58 -2.53 -17.75 -5.38
C ASN A 58 -1.61 -16.62 -4.89
N ALA A 59 -0.44 -16.99 -4.36
CA ALA A 59 0.50 -16.02 -3.82
C ALA A 59 0.96 -14.97 -4.84
N GLN A 60 1.06 -15.32 -6.12
CA GLN A 60 1.43 -14.38 -7.19
C GLN A 60 0.33 -13.34 -7.43
N MET A 61 -0.92 -13.77 -7.56
CA MET A 61 -2.07 -12.86 -7.70
C MET A 61 -2.22 -11.96 -6.47
N MET A 62 -1.99 -12.50 -5.27
CA MET A 62 -2.00 -11.71 -4.04
C MET A 62 -0.86 -10.69 -4.00
N GLU A 63 0.34 -11.05 -4.45
CA GLU A 63 1.45 -10.10 -4.57
C GLU A 63 1.12 -8.95 -5.54
N GLU A 64 0.49 -9.23 -6.68
CA GLU A 64 0.02 -8.19 -7.62
C GLU A 64 -1.04 -7.28 -6.98
N TYR A 65 -2.00 -7.86 -6.27
CA TYR A 65 -3.01 -7.10 -5.53
C TYR A 65 -2.40 -6.21 -4.44
N LEU A 66 -1.45 -6.73 -3.66
CA LEU A 66 -0.78 -5.98 -2.61
C LEU A 66 0.04 -4.82 -3.18
N LYS A 67 0.69 -5.00 -4.33
CA LYS A 67 1.36 -3.91 -5.08
C LYS A 67 0.36 -2.85 -5.55
N PHE A 68 -0.79 -3.26 -6.10
CA PHE A 68 -1.87 -2.36 -6.48
C PHE A 68 -2.37 -1.51 -5.29
N ILE A 69 -2.65 -2.16 -4.15
CA ILE A 69 -3.07 -1.47 -2.93
C ILE A 69 -1.97 -0.55 -2.39
N THR A 70 -0.70 -0.96 -2.47
CA THR A 70 0.44 -0.14 -2.05
C THR A 70 0.51 1.17 -2.83
N ASN A 71 0.43 1.13 -4.16
CA ASN A 71 0.35 2.35 -4.98
C ASN A 71 -0.85 3.22 -4.59
N ARG A 72 -2.02 2.62 -4.37
CA ARG A 72 -3.22 3.35 -3.93
C ARG A 72 -3.00 4.05 -2.59
N ARG A 73 -2.33 3.41 -1.61
CA ARG A 73 -2.07 4.02 -0.30
C ARG A 73 -1.05 5.15 -0.38
N LEU A 74 0.02 4.97 -1.16
CA LEU A 74 1.02 6.01 -1.39
C LEU A 74 0.41 7.26 -2.03
N THR A 75 -0.35 7.07 -3.12
CA THR A 75 -0.99 8.17 -3.84
C THR A 75 -2.04 8.91 -3.00
N GLN A 76 -2.78 8.20 -2.16
CA GLN A 76 -3.75 8.79 -1.21
C GLN A 76 -3.12 9.79 -0.23
N ILE A 77 -1.83 9.65 0.08
CA ILE A 77 -1.09 10.58 0.93
C ILE A 77 -0.07 11.43 0.13
N GLY A 78 -0.22 11.50 -1.19
CA GLY A 78 0.58 12.36 -2.06
C GLY A 78 2.00 11.89 -2.32
N LEU A 79 2.27 10.58 -2.16
CA LEU A 79 3.55 9.95 -2.53
C LEU A 79 3.43 9.32 -3.93
N SER A 80 4.56 9.18 -4.61
CA SER A 80 4.63 8.56 -5.94
C SER A 80 4.41 7.05 -5.88
N GLU A 81 3.75 6.53 -6.91
CA GLU A 81 3.65 5.08 -7.13
C GLU A 81 5.04 4.43 -7.24
N GLN A 82 5.15 3.20 -6.76
CA GLN A 82 6.40 2.42 -6.79
C GLN A 82 6.32 1.26 -7.79
N PHE A 83 5.11 0.89 -8.22
CA PHE A 83 4.87 -0.24 -9.12
C PHE A 83 4.04 0.18 -10.34
N PRO A 84 4.64 0.84 -11.35
CA PRO A 84 3.89 1.33 -12.50
C PRO A 84 3.25 0.19 -13.30
N GLY A 85 2.02 0.39 -13.76
CA GLY A 85 1.30 -0.56 -14.63
C GLY A 85 0.70 -1.78 -13.92
N VAL A 86 0.70 -1.81 -12.58
CA VAL A 86 0.01 -2.87 -11.84
C VAL A 86 -1.49 -2.58 -11.81
N GLU A 87 -2.29 -3.59 -12.18
CA GLU A 87 -3.74 -3.55 -12.15
C GLU A 87 -4.30 -4.37 -10.98
N ASN A 88 -5.59 -4.21 -10.65
CA ASN A 88 -6.25 -5.01 -9.63
C ASN A 88 -6.60 -6.41 -10.20
N PRO A 89 -5.94 -7.51 -9.77
CA PRO A 89 -6.25 -8.86 -10.24
C PRO A 89 -7.57 -9.40 -9.68
N PHE A 90 -8.16 -8.71 -8.68
CA PHE A 90 -9.42 -9.06 -8.04
C PHE A 90 -10.43 -7.91 -8.18
N PRO A 91 -11.01 -7.66 -9.37
CA PRO A 91 -11.90 -6.52 -9.63
C PRO A 91 -13.23 -6.58 -8.86
N TRP A 92 -13.51 -7.71 -8.22
CA TRP A 92 -14.69 -7.93 -7.37
C TRP A 92 -14.45 -7.51 -5.90
N MET A 93 -13.23 -7.13 -5.53
CA MET A 93 -12.86 -6.47 -4.26
C MET A 93 -12.61 -4.97 -4.49
#